data_AF-A0A0Q3BIJ4-F1
#
_entry.id   AF-A0A0Q3BIJ4-F1
#
_cell.length_a   1.000
_cell.length_b   1.000
_cell.length_c   1.000
_cell.angle_alpha   90.00
_cell.angle_beta   90.00
_cell.angle_gamma   90.00
#
_symmetry.space_group_name_H-M   'P 1'
#
loop_
_entity.id
_entity.type
_entity.pdbx_description
1 polymer ?
#
loop_
_entity_poly.entity_id
_entity_poly.type
_entity_poly.pdbx_seq_one_letter_code
_entity_poly.pdbx_strand_id
1 'polypeptide(L)'
;MAQTSPQFADFDRHPHRQPDDWIVDDIKSALNRCNSVAEVNATARHFAKDVRDLELSPKETDRTMAIQIRNLAAYRRKMISEGGR
;
A
#
# COMPACT_ATOMS: atom_id res chain seq x y z
N MET A 1 -28.01 -42.57 -0.11
CA MET A 1 -26.71 -42.45 0.59
C MET A 1 -25.97 -41.31 -0.11
N ALA A 2 -26.12 -40.10 0.41
CA ALA A 2 -25.18 -39.39 1.30
C ALA A 2 -23.92 -38.92 0.52
N GLN A 3 -23.86 -37.61 0.23
CA GLN A 3 -22.80 -36.66 0.67
C GLN A 3 -21.46 -36.85 -0.07
N THR A 4 -20.78 -35.86 -0.65
CA THR A 4 -20.67 -34.42 -0.34
C THR A 4 -19.94 -33.73 -1.51
N SER A 5 -20.39 -32.53 -1.87
CA SER A 5 -19.59 -31.56 -2.62
C SER A 5 -18.33 -31.18 -1.83
N PRO A 6 -17.15 -31.01 -2.45
CA PRO A 6 -16.11 -30.16 -1.88
C PRO A 6 -16.46 -28.72 -2.32
N GLN A 7 -17.21 -27.94 -1.54
CA GLN A 7 -16.78 -27.18 -0.37
C GLN A 7 -15.47 -26.43 -0.62
N PHE A 8 -15.62 -25.16 -1.03
CA PHE A 8 -14.73 -24.03 -0.79
C PHE A 8 -13.31 -24.41 -0.34
N ALA A 9 -12.40 -24.59 -1.31
CA ALA A 9 -10.97 -24.52 -1.02
C ALA A 9 -10.57 -23.04 -1.15
N ASP A 10 -10.54 -22.42 0.02
CA ASP A 10 -9.90 -21.17 0.43
C ASP A 10 -9.14 -20.35 -0.61
N PHE A 11 -9.38 -19.06 -0.52
CA PHE A 11 -8.81 -17.92 -1.25
C PHE A 11 -7.30 -17.70 -1.02
N ASP A 12 -6.49 -18.76 -0.95
CA ASP A 12 -5.04 -18.67 -0.72
C ASP A 12 -4.24 -18.83 -2.01
N ARG A 13 -4.65 -18.12 -3.07
CA ARG A 13 -3.95 -18.07 -4.36
C ARG A 13 -3.41 -16.68 -4.65
N HIS A 14 -2.35 -16.30 -3.94
CA HIS A 14 -1.33 -15.42 -4.50
C HIS A 14 0.06 -16.00 -4.28
N PRO A 15 0.46 -17.05 -5.04
CA PRO A 15 1.68 -17.81 -4.81
C PRO A 15 3.01 -17.05 -5.09
N HIS A 16 3.01 -15.73 -5.31
CA HIS A 16 4.21 -14.98 -5.71
C HIS A 16 4.32 -13.55 -5.14
N ARG A 17 3.63 -13.20 -4.04
CA ARG A 17 3.87 -11.89 -3.42
C ARG A 17 5.16 -11.91 -2.63
N GLN A 18 6.10 -11.05 -3.00
CA GLN A 18 7.37 -10.92 -2.30
C GLN A 18 7.15 -10.27 -0.94
N PRO A 19 8.05 -10.48 0.04
CA PRO A 19 8.04 -9.74 1.30
C PRO A 19 8.33 -8.25 1.13
N ASP A 20 8.26 -7.68 -0.07
CA ASP A 20 8.25 -6.23 -0.31
C ASP A 20 6.84 -5.76 -0.73
N ASP A 21 5.95 -6.67 -1.11
CA ASP A 21 4.58 -6.33 -1.52
C ASP A 21 3.69 -6.00 -0.32
N TRP A 22 3.89 -6.67 0.83
CA TRP A 22 3.14 -6.38 2.07
C TRP A 22 3.41 -4.96 2.59
N ILE A 23 4.65 -4.47 2.51
CA ILE A 23 4.99 -3.12 2.98
C ILE A 23 4.39 -2.06 2.06
N VAL A 24 4.38 -2.28 0.74
CA VAL A 24 3.74 -1.36 -0.22
C VAL A 24 2.22 -1.26 0.03
N ASP A 25 1.55 -2.40 0.25
CA ASP A 25 0.12 -2.43 0.54
C ASP A 25 -0.22 -1.76 1.88
N ASP A 26 0.62 -1.98 2.91
CA ASP A 26 0.44 -1.35 4.22
C ASP A 26 0.61 0.18 4.16
N ILE A 27 1.64 0.66 3.45
CA ILE A 27 1.86 2.10 3.25
C ILE A 27 0.67 2.73 2.52
N LYS A 28 0.20 2.10 1.44
CA LYS A 28 -0.97 2.59 0.67
C LYS A 28 -2.24 2.60 1.54
N SER A 29 -2.46 1.55 2.33
CA SER A 29 -3.57 1.46 3.27
C SER A 29 -3.53 2.56 4.34
N ALA A 30 -2.36 2.79 4.95
CA ALA A 30 -2.16 3.83 5.96
C ALA A 30 -2.44 5.24 5.40
N LEU A 31 -1.93 5.55 4.20
CA LEU A 31 -2.17 6.84 3.53
C LEU A 31 -3.66 7.07 3.20
N ASN A 32 -4.38 6.01 2.80
CA ASN A 32 -5.80 6.10 2.49
C ASN A 32 -6.66 6.34 3.75
N ARG A 33 -6.21 5.87 4.92
CA ARG A 33 -6.91 6.07 6.20
C ARG A 33 -6.67 7.44 6.83
N CYS A 34 -5.71 8.22 6.34
CA CYS A 34 -5.42 9.55 6.86
C CYS A 34 -6.58 10.52 6.58
N ASN A 35 -7.02 11.24 7.61
CA ASN A 35 -8.12 12.21 7.58
C ASN A 35 -7.64 13.66 7.70
N SER A 36 -6.37 13.88 8.06
CA SER A 36 -5.77 15.21 8.15
C SER A 36 -4.43 15.30 7.41
N VAL A 37 -4.03 16.52 7.02
CA VAL A 37 -2.70 16.76 6.44
C VAL A 37 -1.59 16.39 7.43
N ALA A 38 -1.83 16.58 8.73
CA ALA A 38 -0.90 16.19 9.78
C ALA A 38 -0.69 14.66 9.81
N GLU A 39 -1.75 13.87 9.70
CA GLU A 39 -1.67 12.41 9.62
C GLU A 39 -0.96 11.92 8.36
N VAL A 40 -1.22 12.54 7.20
CA VAL A 40 -0.48 12.22 5.96
C VAL A 40 1.01 12.47 6.14
N ASN A 41 1.39 13.62 6.74
CA ASN A 41 2.80 13.95 6.98
C ASN A 41 3.45 13.00 8.00
N ALA A 42 2.73 12.63 9.06
CA ALA A 42 3.23 11.67 10.05
C ALA A 42 3.45 10.29 9.42
N THR A 43 2.50 9.82 8.62
CA THR A 43 2.56 8.55 7.89
C THR A 43 3.72 8.54 6.88
N ALA A 44 3.88 9.61 6.11
CA ALA A 44 4.98 9.75 5.15
C ALA A 44 6.36 9.75 5.84
N ARG A 45 6.46 10.34 7.04
CA ARG A 45 7.70 10.28 7.85
C ARG A 45 7.96 8.88 8.41
N HIS A 46 6.91 8.21 8.88
CA HIS A 46 7.03 6.86 9.44
C HIS A 46 7.62 5.88 8.43
N PHE A 47 7.10 5.89 7.20
CA PHE A 47 7.54 4.99 6.12
C PHE A 47 8.63 5.58 5.22
N ALA A 48 9.25 6.71 5.61
CA ALA A 48 10.22 7.40 4.75
C ALA A 48 11.42 6.52 4.39
N LYS A 49 11.83 5.64 5.32
CA LYS A 49 12.93 4.69 5.08
C LYS A 49 12.50 3.61 4.09
N ASP A 50 11.35 2.98 4.30
CA ASP A 50 10.85 1.89 3.44
C ASP A 50 10.63 2.37 1.99
N VAL A 51 10.07 3.57 1.82
CA VAL A 51 9.91 4.19 0.50
C VAL A 51 11.27 4.45 -0.16
N ARG A 52 12.27 4.90 0.62
CA ARG A 52 13.64 5.11 0.11
C ARG A 52 14.32 3.80 -0.26
N ASP A 53 14.09 2.74 0.49
CA ASP A 53 14.65 1.42 0.19
C ASP A 53 14.04 0.86 -1.11
N LEU A 54 12.74 1.07 -1.33
CA LEU A 54 12.07 0.75 -2.61
C LEU A 54 12.62 1.57 -3.79
N GLU A 55 12.98 2.84 -3.58
CA GLU A 55 13.60 3.68 -4.62
C GLU A 55 14.97 3.20 -5.07
N LEU A 56 15.72 2.65 -4.13
CA LEU A 56 17.08 2.15 -4.36
C LEU A 56 17.08 0.69 -4.82
N SER A 57 15.92 0.03 -4.84
CA SER A 57 15.81 -1.35 -5.29
C SER A 57 16.28 -1.51 -6.75
N PRO A 58 17.02 -2.59 -7.06
CA PRO A 58 17.38 -2.90 -8.44
C PRO A 58 16.16 -3.32 -9.28
N LYS A 59 15.03 -3.67 -8.65
CA LYS A 59 13.81 -4.07 -9.36
C LYS A 59 13.02 -2.84 -9.80
N GLU A 60 12.68 -2.79 -11.08
CA GLU A 60 11.88 -1.70 -11.64
C GLU A 60 10.49 -1.59 -11.02
N THR A 61 9.90 -2.73 -10.64
CA THR A 61 8.61 -2.81 -9.95
C THR A 61 8.63 -2.02 -8.65
N ASP A 62 9.66 -2.21 -7.83
CA ASP A 62 9.78 -1.61 -6.50
C ASP A 62 9.97 -0.09 -6.62
N ARG A 63 10.80 0.35 -7.57
CA ARG A 63 10.98 1.77 -7.88
C ARG A 63 9.68 2.42 -8.35
N THR A 64 8.89 1.70 -9.14
CA THR A 64 7.56 2.15 -9.59
C THR A 64 6.60 2.27 -8.40
N MET A 65 6.62 1.31 -7.47
CA MET A 65 5.79 1.37 -6.26
C MET A 65 6.14 2.57 -5.37
N ALA A 66 7.43 2.90 -5.22
CA ALA A 66 7.84 4.09 -4.48
C ALA A 66 7.28 5.39 -5.08
N ILE A 67 7.28 5.50 -6.42
CA ILE A 67 6.68 6.63 -7.13
C ILE A 67 5.16 6.69 -6.87
N GLN A 68 4.47 5.56 -6.96
CA GLN A 68 3.03 5.49 -6.68
C GLN A 68 2.70 5.94 -5.26
N ILE A 69 3.48 5.50 -4.26
CA ILE A 69 3.30 5.89 -2.86
C ILE A 69 3.48 7.40 -2.68
N ARG A 70 4.52 8.00 -3.27
CA ARG A 70 4.75 9.45 -3.21
C ARG A 70 3.60 10.24 -3.84
N ASN A 71 3.13 9.79 -5.00
CA ASN A 71 2.00 10.42 -5.69
C ASN A 71 0.70 10.29 -4.86
N LEU A 72 0.46 9.13 -4.23
CA LEU A 72 -0.68 8.94 -3.36
C LEU A 72 -0.63 9.86 -2.13
N ALA A 73 0.53 10.00 -1.48
CA ALA A 73 0.69 10.91 -0.36
C ALA A 73 0.42 12.38 -0.76
N ALA A 74 0.93 12.81 -1.92
CA ALA A 74 0.67 14.14 -2.46
C ALA A 74 -0.82 14.35 -2.79
N TYR A 75 -1.46 13.35 -3.41
CA TYR A 75 -2.89 13.38 -3.73
C TYR A 75 -3.76 13.47 -2.46
N ARG A 76 -3.50 12.62 -1.46
CA ARG A 76 -4.23 12.65 -0.17
C ARG A 76 -4.07 14.00 0.52
N ARG A 77 -2.85 14.54 0.57
CA ARG A 77 -2.59 15.87 1.14
C ARG A 77 -3.39 16.96 0.42
N LYS A 78 -3.44 16.92 -0.91
CA LYS A 78 -4.20 17.88 -1.72
C LYS A 78 -5.71 17.76 -1.46
N MET A 79 -6.28 16.55 -1.55
CA MET A 79 -7.70 16.30 -1.31
C MET A 79 -8.16 16.79 0.06
N ILE A 80 -7.39 16.49 1.12
CA ILE A 80 -7.71 16.93 2.48
C ILE A 80 -7.59 18.45 2.61
N SER A 81 -6.57 19.06 2.01
CA SER A 81 -6.36 20.51 2.09
C SER A 81 -7.41 21.31 1.33
N GLU A 82 -7.95 20.77 0.24
CA GLU A 82 -8.94 21.43 -0.63
C GLU A 82 -10.39 21.07 -0.24
N GLY A 83 -10.61 20.25 0.78
CA GLY A 83 -11.95 19.83 1.24
C GLY A 83 -12.66 18.88 0.27
N GLY A 84 -11.93 18.26 -0.66
CA GLY A 84 -12.49 17.29 -1.61
C GLY A 84 -12.82 15.99 -0.90
N ARG A 85 -14.12 15.75 -0.66
CA ARG A 85 -14.69 14.43 -0.33
C ARG A 85 -15.54 13.96 -1.49
#